data_AF-A0A1M2ZIR1-F1
#
_entry.id   AF-A0A1M2ZIR1-F1
#
_cell.length_a   1.000
_cell.length_b   1.000
_cell.length_c   1.000
_cell.angle_alpha   90.00
_cell.angle_beta   90.00
_cell.angle_gamma   90.00
#
_symmetry.space_group_name_H-M   'P 1'
#
loop_
_entity.id
_entity.type
_entity.pdbx_description
1 polymer ?
#
loop_
_entity_poly.entity_id
_entity_poly.type
_entity_poly.pdbx_seq_one_letter_code
_entity_poly.pdbx_strand_id
1 'polypeptide(L)' 'MILFILTIFALIALVDMRGLLKKKYRKELIVFSSIFIIALSLSLLLSFGVALYSPIKVSQYFLKDILHLSYK' A
#
# COMPACT_ATOMS: atom_id res chain seq x y z
N MET A 1 -14.09 -2.66 10.15
CA MET A 1 -12.69 -2.65 9.66
C MET A 1 -12.25 -1.27 9.18
N ILE A 2 -12.98 -0.61 8.27
CA ILE A 2 -12.60 0.69 7.68
C ILE A 2 -12.29 1.77 8.74
N LEU A 3 -13.16 1.92 9.75
CA LEU A 3 -12.95 2.89 10.84
C LEU A 3 -11.64 2.67 11.61
N PHE A 4 -11.26 1.42 11.86
CA PHE A 4 -9.99 1.06 12.51
C PHE A 4 -8.78 1.37 11.61
N ILE A 5 -8.89 1.11 10.30
CA ILE A 5 -7.83 1.42 9.34
C ILE A 5 -7.59 2.94 9.32
N LEU A 6 -8.66 3.74 9.28
CA LEU A 6 -8.56 5.19 9.28
C LEU A 6 -7.96 5.73 10.57
N THR A 7 -8.34 5.22 11.74
CA THR A 7 -7.74 5.68 13.02
C THR A 7 -6.26 5.32 13.14
N ILE A 8 -5.86 4.11 12.73
CA ILE A 8 -4.45 3.71 12.76
C ILE A 8 -3.63 4.58 11.82
N PHE A 9 -4.08 4.77 10.57
CA PHE A 9 -3.39 5.65 9.63
C PHE A 9 -3.36 7.11 10.12
N ALA A 10 -4.44 7.62 10.73
CA ALA A 10 -4.43 8.96 11.30
C ALA A 10 -3.39 9.12 12.42
N LEU A 11 -3.24 8.12 13.30
CA LEU A 11 -2.23 8.13 14.36
C LEU A 11 -0.81 8.11 13.80
N ILE A 12 -0.54 7.23 12.82
CA ILE A 12 0.78 7.15 12.17
C ILE A 12 1.11 8.48 11.48
N ALA A 13 0.18 9.02 10.70
CA ALA A 13 0.35 10.31 10.04
C ALA A 13 0.63 11.43 11.05
N LEU A 14 -0.07 11.45 12.20
CA LEU A 14 0.16 12.45 13.24
C LEU A 14 1.54 12.34 13.88
N VAL A 15 2.04 11.14 14.15
CA VAL A 15 3.37 10.94 14.75
C VAL A 15 4.47 11.27 13.73
N ASP A 16 4.39 10.67 12.54
CA ASP A 16 5.45 10.75 11.54
C ASP A 16 5.44 12.10 10.80
N MET A 17 4.29 12.60 10.34
CA MET A 17 4.25 13.91 9.68
C MET A 17 4.67 15.04 10.62
N ARG A 18 4.35 14.99 11.92
CA ARG A 18 4.81 16.02 12.86
C ARG A 18 6.33 16.04 12.98
N GLY A 19 6.97 14.87 12.95
CA GLY A 19 8.43 14.75 12.93
C GLY A 19 9.04 15.36 11.65
N LEU A 20 8.48 15.02 10.49
CA LEU A 20 8.97 15.52 9.19
C LEU A 20 8.69 17.01 8.96
N LEU A 21 7.53 17.53 9.38
CA LEU A 21 7.21 18.96 9.30
C LEU A 21 8.19 19.80 10.14
N LYS A 22 8.53 19.34 11.35
CA LYS A 22 9.44 20.05 12.25
C LYS A 22 10.85 20.17 11.68
N LYS A 23 11.33 19.16 10.94
CA LYS A 23 12.67 19.17 10.35
C LYS A 23 12.75 19.84 8.97
N LYS A 24 11.66 20.41 8.44
CA LYS A 24 11.59 21.09 7.13
C LYS A 24 12.00 20.22 5.92
N TYR A 25 12.06 18.90 6.07
CA TYR A 25 12.40 17.99 4.98
C TYR A 25 11.23 17.80 4.00
N ARG A 26 11.03 18.80 3.14
CA ARG A 26 9.92 18.82 2.17
C ARG A 26 9.96 17.66 1.19
N LYS A 27 11.17 17.22 0.78
CA LYS A 27 11.35 16.08 -0.14
C LYS A 27 10.93 14.77 0.53
N GLU A 28 11.38 14.52 1.75
CA GLU A 28 11.04 13.32 2.52
C GLU A 28 9.54 13.28 2.84
N LEU A 29 8.94 14.43 3.15
CA LEU A 29 7.51 14.53 3.41
C LEU A 29 6.67 14.13 2.19
N ILE A 30 7.10 14.53 0.98
CA ILE A 30 6.42 14.17 -0.26
C ILE A 30 6.52 12.67 -0.53
N VAL A 31 7.70 12.06 -0.38
CA VAL A 31 7.90 10.62 -0.58
C VAL A 31 7.15 9.80 0.45
N PHE A 32 7.18 10.21 1.72
CA PHE A 32 6.42 9.57 2.78
C PHE A 32 4.92 9.63 2.46
N SER A 33 4.41 10.82 2.14
CA SER A 33 3.00 11.02 1.83
C SER A 33 2.53 10.21 0.62
N SER A 34 3.34 10.14 -0.44
CA SER A 34 2.99 9.36 -1.63
C SER A 34 2.88 7.87 -1.33
N ILE A 35 3.85 7.30 -0.61
CA ILE A 35 3.81 5.89 -0.17
C ILE A 35 2.64 5.66 0.79
N PHE A 36 2.40 6.60 1.71
CA PHE A 36 1.35 6.51 2.71
C PHE A 36 -0.04 6.47 2.07
N ILE A 37 -0.28 7.31 1.07
CA ILE A 37 -1.53 7.33 0.30
C ILE A 37 -1.73 6.02 -0.47
N ILE A 38 -0.67 5.46 -1.06
CA ILE A 38 -0.73 4.17 -1.75
C ILE A 38 -1.13 3.05 -0.76
N ALA A 39 -0.48 2.99 0.40
CA ALA A 39 -0.78 1.99 1.43
C ALA A 39 -2.22 2.12 1.98
N LEU A 40 -2.69 3.35 2.20
CA LEU A 40 -4.06 3.63 2.62
C LEU A 40 -5.06 3.15 1.55
N SER A 41 -4.79 3.48 0.29
CA SER A 41 -5.63 3.10 -0.84
C SER A 41 -5.73 1.58 -0.95
N LEU A 42 -4.60 0.86 -0.92
CA LEU A 42 -4.61 -0.62 -0.92
C LEU A 42 -5.40 -1.20 0.26
N SER A 43 -5.21 -0.64 1.45
CA SER A 43 -5.92 -1.10 2.66
C SER A 43 -7.43 -0.89 2.56
N LEU A 44 -7.86 0.22 1.97
CA LEU A 44 -9.27 0.49 1.70
C LEU A 44 -9.81 -0.47 0.65
N LEU A 45 -9.12 -0.66 -0.47
CA LEU A 45 -9.51 -1.62 -1.52
C LEU A 45 -9.71 -3.03 -0.94
N LEU A 46 -8.75 -3.49 -0.14
CA LEU A 46 -8.85 -4.76 0.58
C LEU A 46 -10.09 -4.81 1.50
N SER A 47 -10.35 -3.73 2.24
CA SER A 47 -11.50 -3.67 3.15
C SER A 47 -12.84 -3.58 2.43
N PHE A 48 -12.89 -3.10 1.19
CA PHE A 48 -14.09 -3.12 0.34
C PHE A 48 -14.30 -4.49 -0.32
N GLY A 49 -13.45 -5.48 -0.04
CA GLY A 49 -13.55 -6.80 -0.64
C GLY A 49 -13.15 -6.84 -2.11
N VAL A 50 -12.44 -5.81 -2.59
CA VAL A 50 -11.81 -5.86 -3.91
C VAL A 50 -10.80 -7.00 -3.84
N ALA A 51 -11.09 -8.07 -4.59
CA ALA A 51 -10.21 -9.21 -4.71
C ALA A 51 -8.92 -8.74 -5.38
N LEU A 52 -7.93 -8.35 -4.58
CA LEU A 52 -6.56 -8.31 -5.05
C LEU A 52 -6.24 -9.74 -5.47
N TYR A 53 -6.14 -9.95 -6.78
CA TYR A 53 -5.69 -11.23 -7.33
C TYR A 53 -4.42 -11.60 -6.56
N SER A 54 -4.46 -12.77 -5.89
CA SER A 54 -3.34 -13.22 -5.09
C SER A 54 -2.05 -13.07 -5.89
N PRO A 55 -0.98 -12.47 -5.34
CA PRO A 55 0.29 -12.32 -6.05
C PRO A 55 0.76 -13.63 -6.65
N ILE A 56 0.46 -14.76 -5.99
CA ILE A 56 0.74 -16.12 -6.47
C ILE A 56 -0.01 -16.42 -7.77
N LYS A 57 -1.29 -16.05 -7.87
CA LYS A 57 -2.08 -16.23 -9.10
C LYS A 57 -1.58 -15.33 -10.22
N VAL A 58 -1.20 -14.09 -9.90
CA VAL A 58 -0.63 -13.15 -10.88
C VAL A 58 0.73 -13.64 -11.38
N SER A 59 1.61 -14.09 -10.48
CA SER A 59 2.90 -14.67 -10.84
C SER A 59 2.73 -15.97 -11.62
N GLN A 60 1.77 -16.83 -11.27
CA GLN A 60 1.47 -18.03 -12.04
C GLN A 60 0.95 -17.71 -13.45
N TYR A 61 0.09 -16.69 -13.60
CA TYR A 61 -0.33 -16.20 -14.91
C TYR A 61 0.85 -15.65 -15.71
N PHE A 62 1.70 -14.83 -15.11
CA PHE A 62 2.89 -14.29 -15.78
C PHE A 62 3.87 -15.40 -16.21
N LEU A 63 4.09 -16.39 -15.35
CA LEU A 63 4.98 -17.51 -15.63
C LEU A 63 4.41 -18.47 -16.67
N LYS A 64 3.11 -18.77 -16.63
CA LYS A 64 2.46 -19.69 -17.57
C LYS A 64 2.09 -19.05 -18.90
N ASP A 65 1.52 -17.84 -18.90
CA ASP A 65 0.97 -17.20 -20.10
C ASP A 65 1.99 -16.32 -20.84
N ILE A 66 2.97 -15.74 -20.14
CA ILE A 66 3.98 -14.87 -20.78
C ILE A 66 5.30 -15.61 -20.98
N LEU A 67 5.76 -16.36 -19.97
CA LEU A 67 7.01 -17.11 -20.07
C LEU A 67 6.84 -18.56 -20.56
N HIS A 68 5.61 -19.08 -20.68
CA HIS A 68 5.33 -20.49 -21.02
C HIS A 68 6.11 -21.51 -20.16
N LEU A 69 6.54 -21.12 -18.96
CA LEU A 69 7.24 -22.00 -18.04
C LEU A 69 6.19 -22.81 -17.28
N SER A 70 5.73 -23.89 -17.91
CA SER A 70 4.85 -24.88 -17.29
C SER A 70 5.68 -25.74 -16.34
N TYR A 71 5.73 -25.38 -15.06
CA TYR A 71 6.20 -26.31 -14.02
C TYR A 71 5.11 -27.36 -13.78
N LYS A 72 5.47 -28.63 -14.05
CA LYS A 72 4.65 -29.82 -13.85
C LYS A 72 4.74 -30.29 -12.40
#